data_AF-A0A257JNX8-F1
#
_entry.id   AF-A0A257JNX8-F1
#
_cell.length_a   1.000
_cell.length_b   1.000
_cell.length_c   1.000
_cell.angle_alpha   90.00
_cell.angle_beta   90.00
_cell.angle_gamma   90.00
#
_symmetry.space_group_name_H-M   'P 1'
#
loop_
_entity.id
_entity.type
_entity.pdbx_description
1 polymer ?
#
loop_
_entity_poly.entity_id
_entity_poly.type
_entity_poly.pdbx_seq_one_letter_code
_entity_poly.pdbx_strand_id
1 'polypeptide(L)'
;MPRVAYTGRSAGQPVDGVLDAADAGAVAAALMARGVVPLNIRSAGAGAVAKAASSTAGGTRGAMAAKPKPGWLQPKVQPADVMLFSRQLHTLLRAGVPILRALAGLQESAVNQRFKQVLADVRHSLESGIEMSLCLAQQNQVFDAFYISMVRVGEMTGRMDEVFMRLFTHIEFEQFMRQQVKTALRYPSFVVSAMAVAIIVINVLVVPAFAAVFKSFGAELPLATRILMATSSFTLNWGWLVALGAVAGFVALRRWIATPAGRRTWDAAVLRAPLAGRIVQKATLSRFARSLALALKSGVPIEQALGVVAQTVDNAHIARKVEGMRDAVQRGDTILRSAVASGV
;
A
#
# COMPACT_ATOMS: atom_id res chain seq x y z
N MET A 1 -24.94 -37.81 -38.40
CA MET A 1 -23.79 -38.54 -38.98
C MET A 1 -22.71 -38.66 -37.91
N PRO A 2 -21.98 -39.78 -37.79
CA PRO A 2 -20.94 -39.91 -36.78
C PRO A 2 -19.82 -38.89 -37.04
N ARG A 3 -19.43 -38.16 -35.98
CA ARG A 3 -18.31 -37.22 -36.04
C ARG A 3 -17.03 -37.97 -35.73
N VAL A 4 -15.99 -37.79 -36.54
CA VAL A 4 -14.70 -38.46 -36.33
C VAL A 4 -13.64 -37.39 -36.15
N ALA A 5 -12.93 -37.45 -35.02
CA ALA A 5 -11.80 -36.58 -34.76
C ALA A 5 -10.55 -37.20 -35.39
N TYR A 6 -9.76 -36.37 -36.07
CA TYR A 6 -8.51 -36.80 -36.68
C TYR A 6 -7.36 -35.87 -36.26
N THR A 7 -6.18 -36.46 -36.20
CA THR A 7 -4.91 -35.74 -36.15
C THR A 7 -4.06 -36.16 -37.34
N GLY A 8 -3.51 -35.20 -38.07
CA GLY A 8 -2.75 -35.44 -39.29
C GLY A 8 -1.61 -34.45 -39.48
N ARG A 9 -0.82 -34.66 -40.53
CA ARG A 9 0.24 -33.73 -40.93
C ARG A 9 0.01 -33.24 -42.35
N SER A 10 0.11 -31.93 -42.52
CA SER A 10 0.13 -31.27 -43.83
C SER A 10 1.40 -30.41 -43.91
N ALA A 11 2.22 -30.62 -44.94
CA ALA A 11 3.49 -29.90 -45.15
C ALA A 11 4.39 -29.79 -43.90
N GLY A 12 4.44 -30.86 -43.09
CA GLY A 12 5.28 -30.93 -41.88
C GLY A 12 4.68 -30.35 -40.60
N GLN A 13 3.57 -29.61 -40.66
CA GLN A 13 2.88 -29.08 -39.48
C GLN A 13 1.71 -29.99 -39.03
N PRO A 14 1.50 -30.16 -37.71
CA PRO A 14 0.36 -30.91 -37.19
C PRO A 14 -0.95 -30.14 -37.41
N VAL A 15 -1.97 -30.83 -37.92
CA VAL A 15 -3.31 -30.29 -38.17
C VAL A 15 -4.33 -31.25 -37.55
N ASP A 16 -5.15 -30.72 -36.64
CA ASP A 16 -6.17 -31.47 -35.92
C ASP A 16 -7.56 -30.90 -36.23
N GLY A 17 -8.56 -31.78 -36.38
CA GLY A 17 -9.91 -31.37 -36.73
C GLY A 17 -10.96 -32.46 -36.54
N VAL A 18 -12.21 -32.12 -36.82
CA VAL A 18 -13.34 -33.06 -36.80
C VAL A 18 -14.01 -33.04 -38.16
N LEU A 19 -14.20 -34.22 -38.75
CA LEU A 19 -14.91 -34.40 -40.03
C LEU A 19 -16.14 -35.27 -39.79
N ASP A 20 -17.24 -34.90 -40.45
CA ASP A 20 -18.47 -35.70 -40.48
C ASP A 20 -18.33 -36.72 -41.62
N ALA A 21 -18.19 -38.00 -41.28
CA ALA A 21 -18.01 -39.07 -42.26
C ALA A 21 -18.60 -40.38 -41.72
N ALA A 22 -19.03 -41.27 -42.62
CA ALA A 22 -19.70 -42.51 -42.24
C ALA A 22 -18.78 -43.51 -41.50
N ASP A 23 -17.49 -43.54 -41.85
CA ASP A 23 -16.50 -44.46 -41.28
C ASP A 23 -15.08 -43.83 -41.23
N ALA A 24 -14.17 -44.47 -40.48
CA ALA A 24 -12.78 -44.02 -40.37
C ALA A 24 -12.02 -44.11 -41.71
N GLY A 25 -12.42 -45.02 -42.60
CA GLY A 25 -11.85 -45.19 -43.94
C GLY A 25 -12.14 -43.99 -44.86
N ALA A 26 -13.38 -43.49 -44.86
CA ALA A 26 -13.78 -42.32 -45.64
C ALA A 26 -13.08 -41.04 -45.16
N VAL A 27 -12.82 -40.91 -43.85
CA VAL A 27 -12.04 -39.79 -43.30
C VAL A 27 -10.59 -39.83 -43.80
N ALA A 28 -9.97 -41.01 -43.79
CA ALA A 28 -8.59 -41.16 -44.29
C ALA A 28 -8.49 -40.79 -45.78
N ALA A 29 -9.43 -41.26 -46.61
CA ALA A 29 -9.47 -40.94 -48.03
C ALA A 29 -9.71 -39.45 -48.29
N ALA A 30 -10.63 -38.81 -47.56
CA ALA A 30 -10.93 -37.38 -47.70
C ALA A 30 -9.75 -36.49 -47.26
N LEU A 31 -8.98 -36.91 -46.24
CA LEU A 31 -7.80 -36.19 -45.77
C LEU A 31 -6.62 -36.33 -46.73
N MET A 32 -6.40 -37.53 -47.27
CA MET A 32 -5.37 -37.75 -48.30
C MET A 32 -5.67 -36.95 -49.57
N ALA A 33 -6.94 -36.85 -49.99
CA ALA A 33 -7.36 -36.00 -51.12
C ALA A 33 -7.08 -34.50 -50.88
N ARG A 34 -7.00 -34.07 -49.61
CA ARG A 34 -6.62 -32.70 -49.20
C ARG A 34 -5.12 -32.52 -48.93
N GLY A 35 -4.31 -33.52 -49.25
CA GLY A 35 -2.86 -33.50 -49.01
C GLY A 35 -2.45 -33.63 -47.54
N VAL A 36 -3.35 -34.10 -46.67
CA VAL A 36 -3.11 -34.32 -45.24
C VAL A 36 -2.90 -35.81 -44.99
N VAL A 37 -1.74 -36.19 -44.45
CA VAL A 37 -1.45 -37.58 -44.07
C VAL A 37 -2.02 -37.84 -42.68
N PRO A 38 -3.01 -38.74 -42.51
CA PRO A 38 -3.60 -39.02 -41.20
C PRO A 38 -2.63 -39.81 -40.32
N LEU A 39 -2.50 -39.42 -39.05
CA LEU A 39 -1.67 -40.10 -38.05
C LEU A 39 -2.51 -40.85 -37.01
N ASN A 40 -3.68 -40.32 -36.65
CA ASN A 40 -4.60 -40.99 -35.72
C ASN A 40 -6.05 -40.64 -36.09
N ILE A 41 -6.90 -41.66 -36.23
CA ILE A 41 -8.33 -41.51 -36.52
C ILE A 41 -9.08 -42.19 -35.38
N ARG A 42 -9.84 -41.43 -34.59
CA ARG A 42 -10.67 -41.97 -33.50
C ARG A 42 -12.13 -41.63 -33.76
N SER A 43 -12.98 -42.65 -33.81
CA SER A 43 -14.45 -42.47 -33.84
C SER A 43 -14.88 -41.75 -32.55
N ALA A 44 -15.46 -40.56 -32.67
CA ALA A 44 -15.75 -39.74 -31.50
C ALA A 44 -16.98 -40.28 -30.76
N GLY A 45 -16.76 -40.91 -29.60
CA GLY A 45 -17.78 -40.98 -28.55
C GLY A 45 -18.03 -39.58 -27.98
N ALA A 46 -19.27 -39.31 -27.56
CA ALA A 46 -19.82 -37.98 -27.25
C ALA A 46 -18.97 -37.09 -26.30
N GLY A 47 -18.02 -37.63 -25.54
CA GLY A 47 -17.11 -36.86 -24.68
C GLY A 47 -15.90 -36.21 -25.37
N ALA A 48 -15.52 -36.61 -26.59
CA ALA A 48 -14.33 -36.08 -27.29
C ALA A 48 -14.61 -34.81 -28.12
N VAL A 49 -15.88 -34.54 -28.44
CA VAL A 49 -16.30 -33.41 -29.29
C VAL A 49 -16.20 -32.07 -28.55
N ALA A 50 -16.33 -32.07 -27.22
CA ALA A 50 -16.26 -30.86 -26.40
C ALA A 50 -14.83 -30.27 -26.26
N LYS A 51 -13.78 -31.07 -26.46
CA LYS A 51 -12.38 -30.64 -26.27
C LYS A 51 -11.71 -30.16 -27.57
N ALA A 52 -12.25 -30.55 -28.73
CA ALA A 52 -11.78 -30.11 -30.05
C ALA A 52 -12.48 -28.84 -30.55
N ALA A 53 -13.71 -28.56 -30.08
CA ALA A 53 -14.45 -27.35 -30.45
C ALA A 53 -13.90 -26.05 -29.81
N SER A 54 -13.06 -26.15 -28.77
CA SER A 54 -12.45 -25.00 -28.09
C SER A 54 -11.07 -24.60 -28.63
N SER A 55 -10.57 -25.27 -29.67
CA SER A 55 -9.25 -24.96 -30.27
C SER A 55 -9.31 -24.38 -31.68
N THR A 56 -10.50 -23.98 -32.16
CA THR A 56 -10.68 -23.38 -33.50
C THR A 56 -11.27 -21.98 -33.40
N ALA A 57 -10.62 -21.11 -32.63
CA ALA A 57 -10.74 -19.67 -32.81
C ALA A 57 -9.31 -19.11 -32.84
N GLY A 58 -8.90 -18.63 -34.01
CA GLY A 58 -7.55 -18.18 -34.29
C GLY A 58 -7.06 -17.13 -33.29
N GLY A 59 -5.91 -17.42 -32.68
CA GLY A 59 -5.17 -16.49 -31.85
C GLY A 59 -3.71 -16.53 -32.26
N THR A 60 -3.25 -15.45 -32.88
CA THR A 60 -1.84 -15.13 -33.03
C THR A 60 -1.12 -15.32 -31.70
N ARG A 61 0.05 -15.97 -31.75
CA ARG A 61 0.92 -16.21 -30.59
C ARG A 61 1.32 -14.87 -29.95
N GLY A 62 0.52 -14.40 -29.00
CA GLY A 62 0.88 -13.42 -27.99
C GLY A 62 1.56 -14.12 -26.82
N ALA A 63 2.61 -13.47 -26.30
CA ALA A 63 3.46 -13.91 -25.20
C ALA A 63 2.72 -14.65 -24.08
N MET A 64 3.36 -15.69 -23.55
CA MET A 64 3.03 -16.36 -22.30
C MET A 64 2.65 -15.33 -21.22
N ALA A 65 1.34 -15.13 -21.02
CA ALA A 65 0.83 -14.37 -19.89
C ALA A 65 1.09 -15.21 -18.64
N ALA A 66 2.15 -14.86 -17.92
CA ALA A 66 2.44 -15.45 -16.61
C ALA A 66 1.20 -15.34 -15.73
N LYS A 67 0.73 -16.48 -15.20
CA LYS A 67 -0.43 -16.54 -14.30
C LYS A 67 -0.25 -15.51 -13.16
N PRO A 68 -1.27 -14.71 -12.84
CA PRO A 68 -1.16 -13.70 -11.79
C PRO A 68 -0.84 -14.39 -10.45
N LYS A 69 0.25 -13.96 -9.79
CA LYS A 69 0.64 -14.45 -8.47
C LYS A 69 -0.49 -14.19 -7.45
N PRO A 70 -0.71 -15.06 -6.45
CA PRO A 70 -1.72 -14.86 -5.41
C PRO A 70 -1.57 -13.49 -4.73
N GLY A 71 -2.68 -12.82 -4.39
CA GLY A 71 -2.69 -11.43 -3.91
C GLY A 71 -1.87 -11.16 -2.64
N TRP A 72 -1.49 -12.19 -1.88
CA TRP A 72 -0.61 -12.08 -0.70
C TRP A 72 0.90 -12.09 -1.03
N LEU A 73 1.28 -12.49 -2.25
CA LEU A 73 2.66 -12.50 -2.76
C LEU A 73 2.98 -11.27 -3.63
N GLN A 74 2.00 -10.42 -3.90
CA GLN A 74 2.23 -9.22 -4.72
C GLN A 74 2.88 -8.13 -3.87
N PRO A 75 3.98 -7.51 -4.35
CA PRO A 75 4.61 -6.41 -3.64
C PRO A 75 3.62 -5.24 -3.48
N LYS A 76 3.55 -4.68 -2.27
CA LYS A 76 2.74 -3.50 -1.97
C LYS A 76 3.27 -2.31 -2.76
N VAL A 77 2.37 -1.42 -3.22
CA VAL A 77 2.78 -0.17 -3.89
C VAL A 77 3.50 0.70 -2.87
N GLN A 78 4.69 1.18 -3.23
CA GLN A 78 5.50 2.04 -2.38
C GLN A 78 5.24 3.51 -2.74
N PRO A 79 5.39 4.46 -1.80
CA PRO A 79 5.32 5.89 -2.10
C PRO A 79 6.32 6.34 -3.19
N ALA A 80 7.44 5.64 -3.32
CA ALA A 80 8.42 5.87 -4.38
C ALA A 80 7.89 5.54 -5.78
N ASP A 81 6.99 4.56 -5.92
CA ASP A 81 6.35 4.21 -7.20
C ASP A 81 5.46 5.38 -7.67
N VAL A 82 4.62 5.92 -6.77
CA VAL A 82 3.73 7.06 -7.04
C VAL A 82 4.52 8.34 -7.31
N MET A 83 5.62 8.55 -6.58
CA MET A 83 6.53 9.67 -6.80
C MET A 83 7.16 9.62 -8.19
N LEU A 84 7.71 8.47 -8.59
CA LEU A 84 8.31 8.28 -9.91
C LEU A 84 7.28 8.46 -11.02
N PHE A 85 6.09 7.85 -10.86
CA PHE A 85 4.97 8.01 -11.76
C PHE A 85 4.61 9.48 -11.97
N SER A 86 4.46 10.24 -10.89
CA SER A 86 4.10 11.67 -10.95
C SER A 86 5.14 12.47 -11.72
N ARG A 87 6.44 12.20 -11.47
CA ARG A 87 7.53 12.88 -12.19
C ARG A 87 7.55 12.53 -13.68
N GLN A 88 7.41 11.25 -14.02
CA GLN A 88 7.47 10.80 -15.41
C GLN A 88 6.23 11.25 -16.20
N LEU A 89 5.05 11.23 -15.57
CA LEU A 89 3.83 11.73 -16.18
C LEU A 89 3.90 13.24 -16.43
N HIS A 90 4.44 14.02 -15.48
CA HIS A 90 4.76 15.44 -15.71
C HIS A 90 5.64 15.63 -16.96
N THR A 91 6.75 14.89 -17.07
CA THR A 91 7.67 15.02 -18.22
C THR A 91 6.97 14.71 -19.54
N LEU A 92 6.15 13.66 -19.59
CA LEU A 92 5.44 13.26 -20.81
C LEU A 92 4.36 14.27 -21.19
N LEU A 93 3.56 14.74 -20.22
CA LEU A 93 2.51 15.74 -20.46
C LEU A 93 3.11 17.09 -20.88
N ARG A 94 4.20 17.52 -20.24
CA ARG A 94 4.93 18.73 -20.61
C ARG A 94 5.52 18.65 -22.02
N ALA A 95 5.87 17.45 -22.48
CA ALA A 95 6.32 17.20 -23.85
C ALA A 95 5.16 17.10 -24.86
N GLY A 96 3.91 17.30 -24.44
CA GLY A 96 2.72 17.24 -25.28
C GLY A 96 2.27 15.81 -25.64
N VAL A 97 2.78 14.79 -24.94
CA VAL A 97 2.37 13.40 -25.17
C VAL A 97 0.93 13.23 -24.68
N PRO A 98 0.00 12.69 -25.50
CA PRO A 98 -1.37 12.42 -25.08
C PRO A 98 -1.42 11.53 -23.83
N ILE A 99 -2.29 11.88 -22.86
CA ILE A 99 -2.32 11.23 -21.53
C ILE A 99 -2.49 9.71 -21.58
N LEU A 100 -3.32 9.19 -22.49
CA LEU A 100 -3.51 7.75 -22.67
C LEU A 100 -2.23 7.05 -23.15
N ARG A 101 -1.49 7.68 -24.06
CA ARG A 101 -0.20 7.17 -24.54
C ARG A 101 0.87 7.26 -23.45
N ALA A 102 0.88 8.35 -22.68
CA ALA A 102 1.76 8.50 -21.53
C ALA A 102 1.49 7.39 -20.49
N LEU A 103 0.24 7.17 -20.10
CA LEU A 103 -0.16 6.12 -19.17
C LEU A 103 0.21 4.72 -19.68
N ALA A 104 0.05 4.44 -20.97
CA ALA A 104 0.46 3.16 -21.55
C ALA A 104 1.98 2.94 -21.42
N GLY A 105 2.80 3.95 -21.74
CA GLY A 105 4.26 3.87 -21.58
C GLY A 105 4.70 3.71 -20.12
N LEU A 106 4.06 4.43 -19.20
CA LEU A 106 4.34 4.31 -17.76
C LEU A 106 3.93 2.96 -17.18
N GLN A 107 2.79 2.43 -17.62
CA GLN A 107 2.35 1.09 -17.27
C GLN A 107 3.34 0.03 -17.75
N GLU A 108 3.88 0.18 -18.96
CA GLU A 108 4.87 -0.76 -19.51
C GLU A 108 6.20 -0.71 -18.72
N SER A 109 6.67 0.49 -18.39
CA SER A 109 7.90 0.74 -17.63
C SER A 109 7.78 0.48 -16.12
N ALA A 110 6.59 0.24 -15.58
CA ALA A 110 6.40 0.06 -14.15
C ALA A 110 7.04 -1.25 -13.65
N VAL A 111 7.98 -1.13 -12.70
CA VAL A 111 8.67 -2.28 -12.08
C VAL A 111 7.73 -3.06 -11.16
N ASN A 112 6.90 -2.33 -10.39
CA ASN A 112 5.97 -2.93 -9.44
C ASN A 112 4.73 -3.48 -10.17
N GLN A 113 4.57 -4.80 -10.15
CA GLN A 113 3.45 -5.48 -10.82
C GLN A 113 2.08 -5.06 -10.29
N ARG A 114 1.96 -4.77 -8.99
CA ARG A 114 0.71 -4.27 -8.42
C ARG A 114 0.41 -2.88 -8.94
N PHE A 115 1.42 -2.02 -9.04
CA PHE A 115 1.25 -0.68 -9.58
C PHE A 115 0.93 -0.70 -11.07
N LYS A 116 1.50 -1.64 -11.84
CA LYS A 116 1.15 -1.88 -13.25
C LYS A 116 -0.33 -2.21 -13.44
N GLN A 117 -0.92 -3.01 -12.54
CA GLN A 117 -2.36 -3.30 -12.54
C GLN A 117 -3.18 -2.04 -12.24
N VAL A 118 -2.79 -1.29 -11.20
CA VAL A 118 -3.44 -0.02 -10.85
C VAL A 118 -3.44 0.96 -12.02
N LEU A 119 -2.32 1.10 -12.74
CA LEU A 119 -2.23 1.95 -13.92
C LEU A 119 -3.07 1.42 -15.09
N ALA A 120 -3.19 0.10 -15.24
CA ALA A 120 -4.05 -0.50 -16.26
C ALA A 120 -5.52 -0.17 -16.01
N ASP A 121 -5.98 -0.30 -14.76
CA ASP A 121 -7.35 0.02 -14.34
C ASP A 121 -7.66 1.51 -14.56
N VAL A 122 -6.73 2.39 -14.18
CA VAL A 122 -6.83 3.84 -14.40
C VAL A 122 -6.90 4.15 -15.89
N ARG A 123 -6.03 3.53 -16.70
CA ARG A 123 -6.02 3.75 -18.16
C ARG A 123 -7.32 3.30 -18.81
N HIS A 124 -7.81 2.11 -18.48
CA HIS A 124 -9.08 1.58 -19.02
C HIS A 124 -10.26 2.47 -18.64
N SER A 125 -10.30 2.97 -17.40
CA SER A 125 -11.36 3.88 -16.95
C SER A 125 -11.29 5.22 -17.68
N LEU A 126 -10.09 5.75 -17.91
CA LEU A 126 -9.88 6.98 -18.68
C LEU A 126 -10.24 6.80 -20.17
N GLU A 127 -9.94 5.63 -20.77
CA GLU A 127 -10.37 5.26 -22.13
C GLU A 127 -11.91 5.25 -22.27
N SER A 128 -12.63 4.89 -21.20
CA SER A 128 -14.09 4.96 -21.16
C SER A 128 -14.67 6.36 -20.95
N GLY A 129 -13.81 7.39 -20.83
CA GLY A 129 -14.22 8.79 -20.68
C GLY A 129 -14.44 9.25 -19.24
N ILE A 130 -14.07 8.45 -18.24
CA ILE A 130 -14.12 8.87 -16.82
C ILE A 130 -12.95 9.81 -16.54
N GLU A 131 -13.21 10.90 -15.81
CA GLU A 131 -12.16 11.83 -15.34
C GLU A 131 -11.04 11.09 -14.59
N MET A 132 -9.79 11.48 -14.81
CA MET A 132 -8.59 10.95 -14.16
C MET A 132 -8.70 11.02 -12.64
N SER A 133 -9.20 12.13 -12.06
CA SER A 133 -9.35 12.24 -10.61
C SER A 133 -10.32 11.20 -10.04
N LEU A 134 -11.40 10.87 -10.77
CA LEU A 134 -12.34 9.81 -10.39
C LEU A 134 -11.72 8.42 -10.56
N CYS A 135 -10.96 8.19 -11.63
CA CYS A 135 -10.21 6.94 -11.85
C CYS A 135 -9.22 6.68 -10.70
N LEU A 136 -8.47 7.70 -10.28
CA LEU A 136 -7.53 7.60 -9.15
C LEU A 136 -8.26 7.43 -7.82
N ALA A 137 -9.45 8.01 -7.65
CA ALA A 137 -10.26 7.85 -6.43
C ALA A 137 -10.72 6.41 -6.19
N GLN A 138 -10.92 5.62 -7.26
CA GLN A 138 -11.18 4.18 -7.14
C GLN A 138 -9.99 3.41 -6.56
N GLN A 139 -8.78 4.00 -6.64
CA GLN A 139 -7.52 3.43 -6.18
C GLN A 139 -7.04 4.10 -4.88
N ASN A 140 -7.96 4.37 -3.94
CA ASN A 140 -7.72 5.09 -2.67
C ASN A 140 -6.66 4.47 -1.73
N GLN A 141 -6.26 3.23 -1.98
CA GLN A 141 -5.17 2.57 -1.24
C GLN A 141 -3.78 3.02 -1.71
N VAL A 142 -3.71 3.63 -2.89
CA VAL A 142 -2.46 4.07 -3.55
C VAL A 142 -2.39 5.59 -3.63
N PHE A 143 -3.50 6.25 -3.99
CA PHE A 143 -3.59 7.70 -4.09
C PHE A 143 -4.42 8.23 -2.93
N ASP A 144 -3.82 9.10 -2.11
CA ASP A 144 -4.53 9.76 -1.02
C ASP A 144 -5.48 10.86 -1.55
N ALA A 145 -6.34 11.36 -0.66
CA ALA A 145 -7.31 12.39 -1.03
C ALA A 145 -6.67 13.71 -1.48
N PHE A 146 -5.46 14.02 -1.02
CA PHE A 146 -4.73 15.20 -1.43
C PHE A 146 -4.25 15.09 -2.87
N TYR A 147 -3.68 13.95 -3.22
CA TYR A 147 -3.31 13.60 -4.59
C TYR A 147 -4.52 13.72 -5.53
N ILE A 148 -5.64 13.08 -5.16
CA ILE A 148 -6.87 13.09 -5.96
C ILE A 148 -7.42 14.51 -6.15
N SER A 149 -7.47 15.30 -5.07
CA SER A 149 -8.01 16.67 -5.12
C SER A 149 -7.13 17.59 -5.98
N MET A 150 -5.82 17.45 -5.89
CA MET A 150 -4.88 18.19 -6.72
C MET A 150 -5.04 17.83 -8.20
N VAL A 151 -5.15 16.53 -8.52
CA VAL A 151 -5.41 16.08 -9.90
C VAL A 151 -6.72 16.66 -10.42
N ARG A 152 -7.80 16.64 -9.62
CA ARG A 152 -9.09 17.25 -10.00
C ARG A 152 -8.95 18.72 -10.37
N VAL A 153 -8.20 19.50 -9.59
CA VAL A 153 -7.94 20.91 -9.92
C VAL A 153 -7.10 21.03 -11.19
N GLY A 154 -6.12 20.15 -11.40
CA GLY A 154 -5.36 20.08 -12.65
C GLY A 154 -6.23 19.79 -13.87
N GLU A 155 -7.22 18.91 -13.74
CA GLU A 155 -8.19 18.60 -14.81
C GLU A 155 -9.08 19.81 -15.12
N MET A 156 -9.68 20.43 -14.10
CA MET A 156 -10.57 21.58 -14.29
C MET A 156 -9.84 22.80 -14.86
N THR A 157 -8.57 23.00 -14.50
CA THR A 157 -7.76 24.15 -14.94
C THR A 157 -6.96 23.87 -16.21
N GLY A 158 -6.93 22.62 -16.69
CA GLY A 158 -6.10 22.19 -17.81
C GLY A 158 -4.59 22.17 -17.53
N ARG A 159 -4.17 22.33 -16.26
CA ARG A 159 -2.75 22.44 -15.84
C ARG A 159 -2.25 21.15 -15.19
N MET A 160 -2.54 20.01 -15.82
CA MET A 160 -2.20 18.69 -15.28
C MET A 160 -0.70 18.48 -15.13
N ASP A 161 0.10 18.97 -16.07
CA ASP A 161 1.56 18.86 -16.04
C ASP A 161 2.12 19.53 -14.77
N GLU A 162 1.74 20.77 -14.48
CA GLU A 162 2.18 21.47 -13.27
C GLU A 162 1.76 20.75 -11.99
N VAL A 163 0.53 20.22 -11.95
CA VAL A 163 0.00 19.49 -10.81
C VAL A 163 0.82 18.23 -10.53
N PHE A 164 1.18 17.45 -11.54
CA PHE A 164 1.99 16.24 -11.32
C PHE A 164 3.40 16.57 -10.81
N MET A 165 4.00 17.68 -11.26
CA MET A 165 5.28 18.13 -10.69
C MET A 165 5.14 18.54 -9.22
N ARG A 166 4.08 19.27 -8.89
CA ARG A 166 3.75 19.66 -7.52
C ARG A 166 3.54 18.43 -6.62
N LEU A 167 2.82 17.43 -7.10
CA LEU A 167 2.61 16.16 -6.40
C LEU A 167 3.92 15.40 -6.18
N PHE A 168 4.79 15.35 -7.20
CA PHE A 168 6.14 14.78 -7.04
C PHE A 168 6.91 15.48 -5.90
N THR A 169 7.00 16.81 -5.91
CA THR A 169 7.73 17.56 -4.86
C THR A 169 7.10 17.40 -3.47
N HIS A 170 5.78 17.21 -3.41
CA HIS A 170 5.07 16.95 -2.16
C HIS A 170 5.46 15.58 -1.59
N ILE A 171 5.36 14.52 -2.38
CA ILE A 171 5.70 13.16 -1.96
C ILE A 171 7.19 13.06 -1.58
N GLU A 172 8.07 13.72 -2.34
CA GLU A 172 9.51 13.80 -2.03
C GLU A 172 9.73 14.45 -0.66
N PHE A 173 9.07 15.58 -0.39
CA PHE A 173 9.14 16.24 0.90
C PHE A 173 8.59 15.37 2.04
N GLU A 174 7.48 14.66 1.83
CA GLU A 174 6.92 13.77 2.84
C GLU A 174 7.88 12.62 3.20
N GLN A 175 8.51 12.02 2.19
CA GLN A 175 9.53 10.98 2.40
C GLN A 175 10.73 11.53 3.17
N PHE A 176 11.22 12.72 2.78
CA PHE A 176 12.29 13.40 3.49
C PHE A 176 11.92 13.64 4.97
N MET A 177 10.74 14.21 5.23
CA MET A 177 10.27 14.48 6.59
C MET A 177 10.12 13.20 7.42
N ARG A 178 9.58 12.13 6.82
CA ARG A 178 9.44 10.83 7.49
C ARG A 178 10.81 10.26 7.85
N GLN A 179 11.79 10.40 6.98
CA GLN A 179 13.16 9.95 7.23
C GLN A 179 13.85 10.78 8.31
N GLN A 180 13.64 12.11 8.33
CA GLN A 180 14.17 12.98 9.37
C GLN A 180 13.60 12.64 10.74
N VAL A 181 12.28 12.43 10.84
CA VAL A 181 11.62 11.99 12.08
C VAL A 181 12.15 10.62 12.52
N LYS A 182 12.26 9.66 11.59
CA LYS A 182 12.80 8.32 11.90
C LYS A 182 14.24 8.38 12.40
N THR A 183 15.05 9.27 11.83
CA THR A 183 16.46 9.44 12.23
C THR A 183 16.56 10.10 13.60
N ALA A 184 15.78 11.15 13.87
CA ALA A 184 15.76 11.83 15.17
C ALA A 184 15.28 10.91 16.31
N LEU A 185 14.35 9.99 16.03
CA LEU A 185 13.84 9.03 17.00
C LEU A 185 14.69 7.76 17.14
N ARG A 186 15.69 7.56 16.27
CA ARG A 186 16.53 6.35 16.28
C ARG A 186 17.34 6.20 17.57
N TYR A 187 17.98 7.28 18.04
CA TYR A 187 18.78 7.21 19.26
C TYR A 187 17.93 6.98 20.53
N PRO A 188 16.85 7.75 20.79
CA PRO A 188 15.98 7.48 21.94
C PRO A 188 15.39 6.07 21.94
N SER A 189 14.93 5.57 20.78
CA SER A 189 14.39 4.20 20.69
C SER A 189 15.45 3.13 20.96
N PHE A 190 16.68 3.32 20.47
CA PHE A 190 17.79 2.41 20.76
C PHE A 190 18.12 2.38 22.26
N VAL A 191 18.30 3.54 22.91
CA VAL A 191 18.64 3.61 24.35
C VAL A 191 17.55 2.98 25.21
N VAL A 192 16.28 3.32 24.96
CA VAL A 192 15.16 2.73 25.71
C VAL A 192 15.10 1.22 25.52
N SER A 193 15.34 0.72 24.30
CA SER A 193 15.39 -0.72 24.04
C SER A 193 16.54 -1.43 24.78
N ALA A 194 17.73 -0.82 24.80
CA ALA A 194 18.89 -1.35 25.51
C ALA A 194 18.67 -1.35 27.03
N MET A 195 18.09 -0.28 27.59
CA MET A 195 17.73 -0.21 29.01
C MET A 195 16.69 -1.26 29.39
N ALA A 196 15.66 -1.46 28.55
CA ALA A 196 14.66 -2.51 28.79
C ALA A 196 15.30 -3.90 28.82
N VAL A 197 16.20 -4.21 27.88
CA VAL A 197 16.95 -5.47 27.86
C VAL A 197 17.83 -5.60 29.10
N ALA A 198 18.57 -4.54 29.49
CA ALA A 198 19.42 -4.56 30.68
C ALA A 198 18.62 -4.85 31.95
N ILE A 199 17.45 -4.21 32.12
CA ILE A 199 16.56 -4.43 33.26
C ILE A 199 16.07 -5.89 33.30
N ILE A 200 15.74 -6.49 32.15
CA ILE A 200 15.35 -7.90 32.06
C ILE A 200 16.51 -8.80 32.49
N VAL A 201 17.71 -8.58 31.96
CA VAL A 201 18.92 -9.36 32.28
C VAL A 201 19.24 -9.28 33.78
N ILE A 202 19.19 -8.08 34.36
CA ILE A 202 19.43 -7.87 35.78
C ILE A 202 18.42 -8.66 36.62
N ASN A 203 17.12 -8.58 36.30
CA ASN A 203 16.09 -9.25 37.08
C ASN A 203 16.10 -10.79 36.96
N VAL A 204 16.49 -11.32 35.79
CA VAL A 204 16.48 -12.76 35.50
C VAL A 204 17.76 -13.46 35.94
N LEU A 205 18.93 -12.82 35.78
CA LEU A 205 20.23 -13.46 36.04
C LEU A 205 20.91 -12.92 37.30
N VAL A 206 20.97 -11.60 37.44
CA VAL A 206 21.82 -10.96 38.46
C VAL A 206 21.16 -11.01 39.84
N VAL A 207 19.90 -10.58 39.94
CA VAL A 207 19.17 -10.53 41.22
C VAL A 207 19.07 -11.90 41.90
N PRO A 208 18.77 -13.02 41.19
CA PRO A 208 18.73 -14.35 41.81
C PRO A 208 20.09 -14.83 42.30
N ALA A 209 21.18 -14.51 41.58
CA ALA A 209 22.53 -14.89 41.98
C ALA A 209 22.92 -14.22 43.30
N PHE A 210 22.62 -12.91 43.45
CA PHE A 210 22.81 -12.21 44.72
C PHE A 210 21.91 -12.76 45.83
N ALA A 211 20.65 -13.06 45.53
CA ALA A 211 19.72 -13.65 46.49
C ALA A 211 20.24 -14.98 47.07
N ALA A 212 20.84 -15.85 46.24
CA ALA A 212 21.41 -17.12 46.68
C ALA A 212 22.57 -16.92 47.67
N VAL A 213 23.45 -15.94 47.40
CA VAL A 213 24.58 -15.59 48.27
C VAL A 213 24.10 -15.03 49.62
N PHE A 214 23.10 -14.15 49.63
CA PHE A 214 22.54 -13.63 50.89
C PHE A 214 21.87 -14.71 51.74
N LYS A 215 21.23 -15.70 51.11
CA LYS A 215 20.64 -16.86 51.82
C LYS A 215 21.69 -17.70 52.54
N SER A 216 22.89 -17.85 51.99
CA SER A 216 23.97 -18.62 52.64
C SER A 216 24.56 -17.96 53.89
N PHE A 217 24.34 -16.66 54.10
CA PHE A 217 24.84 -15.95 55.29
C PHE A 217 23.92 -16.04 56.51
N GLY A 218 22.74 -16.67 56.40
CA GLY A 218 21.84 -16.93 57.54
C GLY A 218 21.23 -15.68 58.19
N ALA A 219 21.43 -14.48 57.63
CA ALA A 219 20.91 -13.23 58.16
C ALA A 219 19.52 -12.90 57.58
N GLU A 220 18.65 -12.30 58.39
CA GLU A 220 17.37 -11.77 57.90
C GLU A 220 17.63 -10.64 56.90
N LEU A 221 17.15 -10.84 55.68
CA LEU A 221 17.30 -9.88 54.61
C LEU A 221 16.61 -8.55 54.96
N PRO A 222 17.32 -7.39 54.86
CA PRO A 222 16.71 -6.06 54.96
C PRO A 222 15.50 -5.89 54.04
N LEU A 223 14.55 -5.03 54.41
CA LEU A 223 13.29 -4.81 53.67
C LEU A 223 13.52 -4.58 52.17
N ALA A 224 14.52 -3.79 51.78
CA ALA A 224 14.85 -3.52 50.39
C ALA A 224 15.22 -4.80 49.60
N THR A 225 16.01 -5.70 50.18
CA THR A 225 16.37 -6.99 49.57
C THR A 225 15.19 -7.97 49.55
N ARG A 226 14.30 -7.92 50.54
CA ARG A 226 13.09 -8.77 50.58
C ARG A 226 12.09 -8.37 49.49
N ILE A 227 11.90 -7.07 49.28
CA ILE A 227 11.11 -6.54 48.14
C ILE A 227 11.76 -6.95 46.82
N LEU A 228 13.07 -6.79 46.68
CA LEU A 228 13.79 -7.16 45.46
C LEU A 228 13.68 -8.66 45.13
N MET A 229 13.82 -9.54 46.13
CA MET A 229 13.63 -10.98 45.95
C MET A 229 12.17 -11.35 45.65
N ALA A 230 11.20 -10.64 46.21
CA ALA A 230 9.79 -10.82 45.86
C ALA A 230 9.55 -10.44 44.39
N THR A 231 10.11 -9.33 43.91
CA THR A 231 10.03 -8.93 42.51
C THR A 231 10.71 -9.96 41.60
N SER A 232 11.89 -10.45 41.98
CA SER A 232 12.64 -11.43 41.18
C SER A 232 11.95 -12.80 41.10
N SER A 233 11.47 -13.33 42.23
CA SER A 233 10.70 -14.58 42.26
C SER A 233 9.37 -14.47 41.50
N PHE A 234 8.73 -13.30 41.51
CA PHE A 234 7.60 -13.00 40.64
C PHE A 234 8.00 -13.03 39.16
N THR A 235 9.09 -12.37 38.75
CA THR A 235 9.54 -12.44 37.34
C THR A 235 10.01 -13.83 36.90
N LEU A 236 10.53 -14.67 37.78
CA LEU A 236 10.98 -16.02 37.42
C LEU A 236 9.79 -17.00 37.32
N ASN A 237 8.87 -16.99 38.28
CA ASN A 237 7.72 -17.90 38.29
C ASN A 237 6.58 -17.43 37.37
N TRP A 238 6.35 -16.12 37.30
CA TRP A 238 5.29 -15.49 36.51
C TRP A 238 5.85 -14.77 35.28
N GLY A 239 7.13 -14.96 34.93
CA GLY A 239 7.77 -14.28 33.79
C GLY A 239 7.05 -14.50 32.47
N TRP A 240 6.53 -15.71 32.25
CA TRP A 240 5.71 -16.01 31.09
C TRP A 240 4.36 -15.28 31.13
N LEU A 241 3.76 -15.06 32.31
CA LEU A 241 2.54 -14.26 32.49
C LEU A 241 2.79 -12.76 32.35
N VAL A 242 3.96 -12.26 32.78
CA VAL A 242 4.39 -10.88 32.55
C VAL A 242 4.66 -10.66 31.06
N ALA A 243 5.33 -11.59 30.38
CA ALA A 243 5.54 -11.55 28.94
C ALA A 243 4.20 -11.64 28.18
N LEU A 244 3.31 -12.56 28.56
CA LEU A 244 1.97 -12.68 27.99
C LEU A 244 1.15 -11.40 28.24
N GLY A 245 1.21 -10.83 29.44
CA GLY A 245 0.55 -9.59 29.80
C GLY A 245 1.12 -8.38 29.05
N ALA A 246 2.43 -8.33 28.82
CA ALA A 246 3.07 -7.30 28.01
C ALA A 246 2.69 -7.42 26.53
N VAL A 247 2.65 -8.64 25.98
CA VAL A 247 2.17 -8.90 24.61
C VAL A 247 0.69 -8.58 24.49
N ALA A 248 -0.15 -9.03 25.42
CA ALA A 248 -1.58 -8.75 25.45
C ALA A 248 -1.84 -7.24 25.60
N GLY A 249 -1.11 -6.56 26.48
CA GLY A 249 -1.16 -5.12 26.67
C GLY A 249 -0.70 -4.36 25.43
N PHE A 250 0.37 -4.80 24.77
CA PHE A 250 0.84 -4.23 23.51
C PHE A 250 -0.18 -4.42 22.38
N VAL A 251 -0.79 -5.60 22.27
CA VAL A 251 -1.85 -5.89 21.29
C VAL A 251 -3.10 -5.08 21.58
N ALA A 252 -3.51 -4.97 22.85
CA ALA A 252 -4.64 -4.17 23.30
C ALA A 252 -4.41 -2.68 23.02
N LEU A 253 -3.22 -2.16 23.35
CA LEU A 253 -2.81 -0.80 23.04
C LEU A 253 -2.81 -0.56 21.53
N ARG A 254 -2.25 -1.48 20.74
CA ARG A 254 -2.24 -1.37 19.28
C ARG A 254 -3.65 -1.38 18.69
N ARG A 255 -4.54 -2.23 19.21
CA ARG A 255 -5.94 -2.25 18.80
C ARG A 255 -6.69 -0.99 19.24
N TRP A 256 -6.38 -0.47 20.42
CA TRP A 256 -6.95 0.79 20.90
C TRP A 256 -6.50 1.98 20.06
N ILE A 257 -5.21 2.10 19.74
CA ILE A 257 -4.66 3.13 18.83
C ILE A 257 -5.24 3.00 17.41
N ALA A 258 -5.63 1.80 16.98
CA ALA A 258 -6.32 1.61 15.71
C ALA A 258 -7.75 2.17 15.71
N THR A 259 -8.37 2.39 16.88
CA THR A 259 -9.69 3.04 16.95
C THR A 259 -9.59 4.55 16.72
N PRO A 260 -10.62 5.20 16.13
CA PRO A 260 -10.60 6.66 15.92
C PRO A 260 -10.45 7.47 17.21
N ALA A 261 -11.04 7.02 18.31
CA ALA A 261 -10.93 7.68 19.61
C ALA A 261 -9.52 7.49 20.21
N GLY A 262 -9.00 6.26 20.21
CA GLY A 262 -7.67 5.95 20.75
C GLY A 262 -6.54 6.62 19.99
N ARG A 263 -6.63 6.69 18.65
CA ARG A 263 -5.67 7.44 17.82
C ARG A 263 -5.59 8.91 18.23
N ARG A 264 -6.73 9.55 18.48
CA ARG A 264 -6.78 10.98 18.88
C ARG A 264 -6.10 11.22 20.22
N THR A 265 -6.39 10.40 21.23
CA THR A 265 -5.80 10.54 22.57
C THR A 265 -4.32 10.22 22.55
N TRP A 266 -3.91 9.20 21.79
CA TRP A 266 -2.52 8.84 21.60
C TRP A 266 -1.74 9.97 20.91
N ASP A 267 -2.24 10.48 19.79
CA ASP A 267 -1.60 11.54 19.01
C ASP A 267 -1.48 12.84 19.82
N ALA A 268 -2.45 13.14 20.69
CA ALA A 268 -2.37 14.25 21.64
C ALA A 268 -1.32 14.01 22.75
N ALA A 269 -1.21 12.77 23.25
CA ALA A 269 -0.21 12.40 24.25
C ALA A 269 1.22 12.46 23.68
N VAL A 270 1.42 12.02 22.43
CA VAL A 270 2.72 12.09 21.73
C VAL A 270 3.21 13.53 21.62
N LEU A 271 2.31 14.49 21.35
CA LEU A 271 2.66 15.92 21.28
C LEU A 271 3.14 16.49 22.64
N ARG A 272 2.73 15.89 23.76
CA ARG A 272 3.14 16.31 25.11
C ARG A 272 4.45 15.67 25.57
N ALA A 273 4.99 14.71 24.82
CA ALA A 273 6.23 14.05 25.19
C ALA A 273 7.42 15.04 25.10
N PRO A 274 8.31 15.13 26.12
CA PRO A 274 9.31 16.19 26.23
C PRO A 274 10.34 16.22 25.09
N LEU A 275 10.75 15.06 24.56
CA LEU A 275 11.64 14.97 23.40
C LEU A 275 10.88 14.82 22.07
N ALA A 276 9.98 13.84 21.98
CA ALA A 276 9.30 13.52 20.73
C ALA A 276 8.27 14.58 20.32
N GLY A 277 7.60 15.22 21.28
CA GLY A 277 6.50 16.14 21.03
C GLY A 277 6.89 17.36 20.21
N ARG A 278 8.02 18.02 20.55
CA ARG A 278 8.53 19.18 19.79
C ARG A 278 8.88 18.83 18.34
N ILE A 279 9.45 17.65 18.12
CA ILE A 279 9.83 17.16 16.79
C ILE A 279 8.58 16.87 15.96
N VAL A 280 7.63 16.12 16.54
CA VAL A 280 6.37 15.75 15.88
C VAL A 280 5.53 16.99 15.58
N GLN A 281 5.45 17.95 16.49
CA GLN A 281 4.71 19.20 16.29
C GLN A 281 5.31 20.01 15.13
N LYS A 282 6.62 20.27 15.13
CA LYS A 282 7.30 21.00 14.05
C LYS A 282 7.17 20.29 12.71
N ALA A 283 7.33 18.97 12.68
CA ALA A 283 7.16 18.18 11.46
C ALA A 283 5.72 18.27 10.93
N THR A 284 4.74 18.19 11.82
CA THR A 284 3.32 18.28 11.45
C THR A 284 2.95 19.66 10.92
N LEU A 285 3.36 20.73 11.61
CA LEU A 285 3.12 22.10 11.17
C LEU A 285 3.79 22.39 9.82
N SER A 286 4.99 21.86 9.60
CA SER A 286 5.69 21.99 8.33
C SER A 286 4.95 21.29 7.18
N ARG A 287 4.45 20.06 7.40
CA ARG A 287 3.61 19.36 6.41
C ARG A 287 2.31 20.10 6.14
N PHE A 288 1.63 20.58 7.18
CA PHE A 288 0.43 21.40 7.05
C PHE A 288 0.70 22.64 6.18
N ALA A 289 1.70 23.46 6.56
CA ALA A 289 2.02 24.70 5.86
C ALA A 289 2.41 24.44 4.40
N ARG A 290 3.20 23.40 4.12
CA ARG A 290 3.59 23.04 2.76
C ARG A 290 2.42 22.53 1.92
N SER A 291 1.58 21.65 2.49
CA SER A 291 0.41 21.11 1.79
C SER A 291 -0.61 22.21 1.49
N LEU A 292 -0.87 23.09 2.46
CA LEU A 292 -1.75 24.25 2.30
C LEU A 292 -1.20 25.21 1.24
N ALA A 293 0.07 25.57 1.31
CA ALA A 293 0.69 26.43 0.31
C ALA A 293 0.61 25.83 -1.10
N LEU A 294 0.78 24.51 -1.22
CA LEU A 294 0.69 23.80 -2.49
C LEU A 294 -0.73 23.79 -3.05
N ALA A 295 -1.73 23.50 -2.22
CA ALA A 295 -3.14 23.51 -2.60
C ALA A 295 -3.55 24.91 -3.07
N LEU A 296 -3.24 25.95 -2.30
CA LEU A 296 -3.58 27.33 -2.63
C LEU A 296 -2.88 27.81 -3.92
N LYS A 297 -1.59 27.53 -4.07
CA LYS A 297 -0.86 27.84 -5.32
C LYS A 297 -1.44 27.12 -6.52
N SER A 298 -2.11 25.99 -6.32
CA SER A 298 -2.73 25.20 -7.39
C SER A 298 -4.14 25.65 -7.72
N GLY A 299 -4.64 26.69 -7.06
CA GLY A 299 -5.99 27.21 -7.28
C GLY A 299 -7.06 26.42 -6.54
N VAL A 300 -6.70 25.54 -5.61
CA VAL A 300 -7.68 24.87 -4.74
C VAL A 300 -8.30 25.95 -3.82
N PRO A 301 -9.64 26.10 -3.78
CA PRO A 301 -10.30 27.02 -2.87
C PRO A 301 -9.91 26.75 -1.42
N ILE A 302 -9.78 27.79 -0.58
CA ILE A 302 -9.28 27.66 0.80
C ILE A 302 -10.08 26.67 1.66
N GLU A 303 -11.40 26.63 1.48
CA GLU A 303 -12.30 25.72 2.19
C GLU A 303 -11.97 24.25 1.86
N GLN A 304 -11.92 23.91 0.57
CA GLN A 304 -11.53 22.60 0.10
C GLN A 304 -10.08 22.27 0.46
N ALA A 305 -9.18 23.25 0.36
CA ALA A 305 -7.77 23.09 0.70
C ALA A 305 -7.59 22.69 2.16
N LEU A 306 -8.27 23.36 3.11
CA LEU A 306 -8.20 23.01 4.53
C LEU A 306 -8.75 21.61 4.80
N GLY A 307 -9.86 21.22 4.16
CA GLY A 307 -10.45 19.89 4.32
C GLY A 307 -9.54 18.76 3.82
N VAL A 308 -8.87 18.98 2.68
CA VAL A 308 -7.99 17.98 2.07
C VAL A 308 -6.63 17.93 2.78
N VAL A 309 -6.09 19.08 3.19
CA VAL A 309 -4.84 19.17 3.96
C VAL A 309 -4.99 18.57 5.35
N ALA A 310 -6.17 18.63 5.98
CA ALA A 310 -6.41 17.94 7.24
C ALA A 310 -6.13 16.42 7.15
N GLN A 311 -6.30 15.83 5.96
CA GLN A 311 -6.07 14.41 5.73
C GLN A 311 -4.58 14.05 5.50
N THR A 312 -3.73 15.01 5.13
CA THR A 312 -2.28 14.78 4.95
C THR A 312 -1.49 14.95 6.25
N VAL A 313 -2.11 15.53 7.27
CA VAL A 313 -1.48 15.71 8.58
C VAL A 313 -1.41 14.37 9.31
N ASP A 314 -0.18 13.87 9.53
CA ASP A 314 0.14 12.65 10.31
C ASP A 314 -0.15 12.75 11.83
N ASN A 315 -1.19 13.48 12.24
CA ASN A 315 -1.62 13.58 13.63
C ASN A 315 -3.11 13.87 13.70
N ALA A 316 -3.90 12.91 14.18
CA ALA A 316 -5.37 13.02 14.22
C ALA A 316 -5.86 14.14 15.14
N HIS A 317 -5.07 14.54 16.14
CA HIS A 317 -5.40 15.67 17.00
C HIS A 317 -5.24 17.01 16.25
N ILE A 318 -4.16 17.18 15.48
CA ILE A 318 -3.95 18.38 14.66
C ILE A 318 -4.89 18.40 13.46
N ALA A 319 -5.13 17.26 12.80
CA ALA A 319 -6.09 17.15 11.69
C ALA A 319 -7.48 17.71 12.07
N ARG A 320 -7.99 17.35 13.25
CA ARG A 320 -9.26 17.87 13.77
C ARG A 320 -9.25 19.38 14.02
N LYS A 321 -8.12 19.93 14.46
CA LYS A 321 -7.97 21.37 14.63
C LYS A 321 -8.01 22.09 13.27
N VAL A 322 -7.40 21.51 12.24
CA VAL A 322 -7.47 22.00 10.85
C VAL A 322 -8.90 21.90 10.29
N GLU A 323 -9.62 20.82 10.57
CA GLU A 323 -11.06 20.71 10.24
C GLU A 323 -11.87 21.81 10.93
N GLY A 324 -11.60 22.08 12.21
CA GLY A 324 -12.21 23.20 12.93
C GLY A 324 -11.89 24.57 12.31
N MET A 325 -10.67 24.75 11.78
CA MET A 325 -10.31 25.95 11.02
C MET A 325 -11.11 26.06 9.73
N ARG A 326 -11.30 24.96 8.98
CA ARG A 326 -12.16 24.95 7.78
C ARG A 326 -13.57 25.42 8.12
N ASP A 327 -14.17 24.84 9.16
CA ASP A 327 -15.55 25.16 9.54
C ASP A 327 -15.67 26.63 10.02
N ALA A 328 -14.63 27.18 10.66
CA ALA A 328 -14.58 28.59 11.03
C ALA A 328 -14.47 29.52 9.81
N VAL A 329 -13.59 29.19 8.86
CA VAL A 329 -13.43 29.95 7.61
C VAL A 329 -14.71 29.90 6.77
N GLN A 330 -15.42 28.77 6.74
CA GLN A 330 -16.74 28.66 6.11
C GLN A 330 -17.78 29.62 6.72
N ARG A 331 -17.69 29.89 8.02
CA ARG A 331 -18.55 30.85 8.72
C ARG A 331 -18.09 32.31 8.59
N GLY A 332 -17.00 32.57 7.87
CA GLY A 332 -16.46 33.91 7.64
C GLY A 332 -15.40 34.37 8.64
N ASP A 333 -14.91 33.50 9.54
CA ASP A 333 -13.79 33.85 10.41
C ASP A 333 -12.48 34.00 9.62
N THR A 334 -11.59 34.87 10.11
CA THR A 334 -10.26 35.00 9.52
C THR A 334 -9.39 33.76 9.81
N ILE A 335 -8.44 33.48 8.91
CA ILE A 335 -7.49 32.37 9.08
C ILE A 335 -6.67 32.53 10.37
N LEU A 336 -6.28 33.77 10.70
CA LEU A 336 -5.52 34.06 11.92
C LEU A 336 -6.34 33.73 13.17
N ARG A 337 -7.60 34.19 13.23
CA ARG A 337 -8.49 33.95 14.39
C ARG A 337 -8.76 32.44 14.55
N SER A 338 -9.04 31.74 13.46
CA SER A 338 -9.29 30.31 13.49
C SER A 338 -8.05 29.49 13.86
N ALA A 339 -6.85 29.86 13.39
CA ALA A 339 -5.60 29.23 13.79
C ALA A 339 -5.36 29.37 15.31
N VAL A 340 -5.48 30.60 15.85
CA VAL A 340 -5.30 30.87 17.29
C VAL A 340 -6.34 30.12 18.12
N ALA A 341 -7.61 30.13 17.72
CA ALA A 341 -8.69 29.43 18.44
C ALA A 341 -8.51 27.92 18.44
N SER A 342 -7.97 27.35 17.35
CA SER A 342 -7.71 25.91 17.24
C SER A 342 -6.44 25.49 18.00
N GLY A 343 -5.53 26.42 18.32
CA GLY A 343 -4.27 26.16 19.02
C GLY A 343 -3.32 25.28 18.22
N VAL A 344 -3.28 25.49 16.90
CA VAL A 344 -2.28 24.93 15.98
C VAL A 344 -1.13 25.90 15.84
#